data_AF-A0A929CD83-F1
#
_entry.id   AF-A0A929CD83-F1
#
_cell.length_a   1.000
_cell.length_b   1.000
_cell.length_c   1.000
_cell.angle_alpha   90.00
_cell.angle_beta   90.00
_cell.angle_gamma   90.00
#
_symmetry.space_group_name_H-M   'P 1'
#
loop_
_entity.id
_entity.type
_entity.pdbx_description
1 polymer ?
#
loop_
_entity_poly.entity_id
_entity_poly.type
_entity_poly.pdbx_seq_one_letter_code
_entity_poly.pdbx_strand_id
1 'polypeptide(L)'
;YTYSDPIAFYEYTYDTAMIAREKGIKNVFISAGYINETPLREIAKYLDGANIDLKSFDNKIYEMLNAGTLEPVLKTLQVLKDEGVWLEITNLIVPTWTDDLDMIKRMCSWLVSNGFEDTPLHFSRFHPMYKLTNLPSTPQKTLKDAHAVALSEGMHYVYIGNVPGSGAENTICHHCGDIAVERKGYSILSNNITNGKCNECGGVIPGIWD
;
A
#
# COMPACT_ATOMS: atom_id res chain seq x y z
N TYR A 1 13.51 4.73 0.69
CA TYR A 1 13.40 5.84 1.66
C TYR A 1 12.27 5.53 2.63
N THR A 2 12.55 5.46 3.93
CA THR A 2 11.59 5.04 4.97
C THR A 2 12.09 5.39 6.40
N TYR A 3 11.35 4.97 7.44
CA TYR A 3 11.48 5.27 8.89
C TYR A 3 11.20 6.71 9.27
N SER A 4 12.00 7.64 8.75
CA SER A 4 11.62 9.04 8.70
C SER A 4 10.88 9.27 7.39
N ASP A 5 9.75 9.96 7.43
CA ASP A 5 9.00 10.23 6.21
C ASP A 5 9.90 10.99 5.23
N PRO A 6 10.14 10.47 4.02
CA PRO A 6 11.06 11.10 3.10
C PRO A 6 10.59 12.46 2.59
N ILE A 7 9.29 12.77 2.68
CA ILE A 7 8.76 14.11 2.39
C ILE A 7 9.29 15.13 3.41
N ALA A 8 9.51 14.75 4.67
CA ALA A 8 10.02 15.65 5.69
C ALA A 8 11.48 16.10 5.42
N PHE A 9 12.20 15.35 4.60
CA PHE A 9 13.57 15.63 4.15
C PHE A 9 13.62 15.62 2.62
N TYR A 10 12.68 16.33 1.99
CA TYR A 10 12.41 16.25 0.56
C TYR A 10 13.67 16.50 -0.28
N GLU A 11 14.39 17.60 -0.06
CA GLU A 11 15.56 17.97 -0.86
C GLU A 11 16.67 16.91 -0.78
N TYR A 12 16.92 16.38 0.42
CA TYR A 12 17.88 15.29 0.60
C TYR A 12 17.44 14.01 -0.11
N THR A 13 16.16 13.67 -0.04
CA THR A 13 15.62 12.48 -0.71
C THR A 13 15.64 12.65 -2.24
N TYR A 14 15.34 13.84 -2.74
CA TYR A 14 15.37 14.17 -4.15
C TYR A 14 16.79 14.04 -4.73
N ASP A 15 17.78 14.71 -4.12
CA ASP A 15 19.18 14.66 -4.58
C ASP A 15 19.73 13.23 -4.56
N THR A 16 19.41 12.47 -3.50
CA THR A 16 19.86 11.08 -3.39
C THR A 16 19.17 10.16 -4.39
N ALA A 17 17.88 10.37 -4.69
CA ALA A 17 17.15 9.60 -5.70
C ALA A 17 17.71 9.81 -7.10
N MET A 18 18.07 11.05 -7.45
CA MET A 18 18.75 11.36 -8.70
C MET A 18 20.08 10.59 -8.82
N ILE A 19 20.94 10.71 -7.82
CA ILE A 19 22.27 10.04 -7.82
C ILE A 19 22.13 8.52 -7.84
N ALA A 20 21.14 7.97 -7.12
CA ALA A 20 20.86 6.53 -7.12
C ALA A 20 20.49 6.05 -8.53
N ARG A 21 19.61 6.78 -9.23
CA ARG A 21 19.17 6.44 -10.58
C ARG A 21 20.30 6.53 -11.61
N GLU A 22 21.17 7.55 -11.52
CA GLU A 22 22.38 7.64 -12.34
C GLU A 22 23.31 6.42 -12.19
N LYS A 23 23.26 5.76 -11.02
CA LYS A 23 24.03 4.54 -10.73
C LYS A 23 23.26 3.24 -10.99
N GLY A 24 22.06 3.32 -11.57
CA GLY A 24 21.21 2.14 -11.84
C GLY A 24 20.61 1.50 -10.58
N ILE A 25 20.53 2.22 -9.46
CA ILE A 25 19.92 1.76 -8.21
C ILE A 25 18.43 2.14 -8.22
N LYS A 26 17.54 1.15 -8.00
CA LYS A 26 16.09 1.38 -7.92
C LYS A 26 15.73 2.17 -6.65
N ASN A 27 14.82 3.13 -6.78
CA ASN A 27 14.33 3.98 -5.71
C ASN A 27 12.93 3.56 -5.27
N VAL A 28 12.74 3.32 -3.97
CA VAL A 28 11.43 3.01 -3.39
C VAL A 28 11.06 4.00 -2.29
N PHE A 29 9.86 4.56 -2.34
CA PHE A 29 9.40 5.66 -1.50
C PHE A 29 8.30 5.22 -0.52
N ILE A 30 8.58 5.15 0.78
CA ILE A 30 7.59 4.73 1.80
C ILE A 30 7.22 5.98 2.59
N SER A 31 5.96 6.41 2.50
CA SER A 31 5.55 7.74 2.97
C SER A 31 4.08 7.84 3.37
N ALA A 32 3.76 8.84 4.21
CA ALA A 32 2.39 9.27 4.47
C ALA A 32 1.71 9.94 3.26
N GLY A 33 2.46 10.28 2.20
CA GLY A 33 1.92 10.81 0.96
C GLY A 33 1.32 12.22 1.09
N TYR A 34 1.72 13.00 2.10
CA TYR A 34 1.22 14.35 2.34
C TYR A 34 2.18 15.41 1.76
N ILE A 35 2.08 15.66 0.46
CA ILE A 35 3.00 16.50 -0.31
C ILE A 35 2.24 17.32 -1.36
N ASN A 36 2.77 18.49 -1.72
CA ASN A 36 2.24 19.30 -2.81
C ASN A 36 2.51 18.62 -4.17
N GLU A 37 1.63 18.85 -5.14
CA GLU A 37 1.72 18.17 -6.44
C GLU A 37 3.03 18.46 -7.20
N THR A 38 3.49 19.72 -7.22
CA THR A 38 4.72 20.09 -7.94
C THR A 38 5.94 19.29 -7.48
N PRO A 39 6.33 19.29 -6.19
CA PRO A 39 7.47 18.47 -5.75
C PRO A 39 7.19 16.97 -5.88
N LEU A 40 5.95 16.52 -5.75
CA LEU A 40 5.63 15.11 -5.98
C LEU A 40 5.94 14.67 -7.42
N ARG A 41 5.54 15.46 -8.42
CA ARG A 41 5.83 15.17 -9.84
C ARG A 41 7.33 15.26 -10.16
N GLU A 42 8.06 16.13 -9.48
CA GLU A 42 9.51 16.22 -9.64
C GLU A 42 10.20 14.95 -9.16
N ILE A 43 9.89 14.50 -7.94
CA ILE A 43 10.54 13.31 -7.38
C ILE A 43 10.07 12.02 -8.06
N ALA A 44 8.81 11.95 -8.51
CA ALA A 44 8.24 10.76 -9.16
C ALA A 44 9.06 10.26 -10.36
N LYS A 45 9.70 11.17 -11.11
CA LYS A 45 10.59 10.84 -12.24
C LYS A 45 11.77 9.94 -11.88
N TYR A 46 12.12 9.91 -10.60
CA TYR A 46 13.25 9.16 -10.06
C TYR A 46 12.83 7.94 -9.26
N LEU A 47 11.53 7.75 -9.02
CA LEU A 47 11.00 6.64 -8.24
C LEU A 47 10.65 5.45 -9.14
N ASP A 48 11.04 4.26 -8.70
CA ASP A 48 10.64 3.00 -9.33
C ASP A 48 9.43 2.40 -8.62
N GLY A 49 9.27 2.69 -7.32
CA GLY A 49 8.06 2.34 -6.59
C GLY A 49 7.78 3.23 -5.39
N ALA A 50 6.55 3.18 -4.89
CA ALA A 50 6.10 3.88 -3.71
C ALA A 50 5.10 3.03 -2.92
N ASN A 51 5.19 3.08 -1.59
CA ASN A 51 4.16 2.58 -0.69
C ASN A 51 3.60 3.76 0.11
N ILE A 52 2.33 4.07 -0.09
CA ILE A 52 1.68 5.24 0.50
C ILE A 52 0.70 4.80 1.59
N ASP A 53 0.84 5.39 2.77
CA ASP A 53 -0.07 5.13 3.88
C ASP A 53 -1.39 5.91 3.72
N LEU A 54 -2.44 5.24 3.24
CA LEU A 54 -3.81 5.72 3.30
C LEU A 54 -4.41 5.34 4.65
N LYS A 55 -4.21 6.18 5.66
CA LYS A 55 -4.40 5.83 7.09
C LYS A 55 -5.86 5.81 7.53
N SER A 56 -6.74 6.57 6.88
CA SER A 56 -8.17 6.65 7.19
C SER A 56 -8.95 7.02 5.92
N PHE A 57 -10.27 6.86 5.92
CA PHE A 57 -11.15 7.41 4.88
C PHE A 57 -12.21 8.33 5.48
N ASP A 58 -11.82 9.01 6.56
CA ASP A 58 -12.56 10.03 7.29
C ASP A 58 -11.61 11.19 7.67
N ASN A 59 -11.98 12.41 7.30
CA ASN A 59 -11.15 13.60 7.53
C ASN A 59 -10.96 13.92 9.01
N LYS A 60 -11.98 13.72 9.86
CA LYS A 60 -11.87 14.03 11.30
C LYS A 60 -10.89 13.08 11.97
N ILE A 61 -10.89 11.81 11.58
CA ILE A 61 -9.92 10.82 12.08
C ILE A 61 -8.50 11.18 11.63
N TYR A 62 -8.33 11.59 10.37
CA TYR A 62 -7.04 12.06 9.85
C TYR A 62 -6.51 13.28 10.63
N GLU A 63 -7.36 14.27 10.90
CA GLU A 63 -6.99 15.47 11.65
C GLU A 63 -6.57 15.11 13.08
N MET A 64 -7.33 14.24 13.75
CA MET A 64 -7.07 13.86 15.14
C MET A 64 -5.82 12.98 15.31
N LEU A 65 -5.61 11.99 14.45
CA LEU A 65 -4.53 11.02 14.60
C LEU A 65 -3.24 11.41 13.88
N ASN A 66 -3.33 12.20 12.81
CA ASN A 66 -2.20 12.46 11.92
C ASN A 66 -1.89 13.95 11.76
N ALA A 67 -2.73 14.86 12.27
CA ALA A 67 -2.63 16.30 12.03
C ALA A 67 -2.57 16.65 10.53
N GLY A 68 -3.29 15.87 9.71
CA GLY A 68 -3.39 16.04 8.26
C GLY A 68 -4.82 15.82 7.78
N THR A 69 -5.00 15.75 6.47
CA THR A 69 -6.31 15.60 5.81
C THR A 69 -6.23 14.51 4.73
N LEU A 70 -7.37 13.91 4.38
CA LEU A 70 -7.44 12.81 3.40
C LEU A 70 -7.05 13.24 1.98
N GLU A 71 -7.58 14.38 1.52
CA GLU A 71 -7.53 14.78 0.12
C GLU A 71 -6.11 14.88 -0.48
N PRO A 72 -5.09 15.45 0.20
CA PRO A 72 -3.72 15.45 -0.32
C PRO A 72 -3.15 14.04 -0.53
N VAL A 73 -3.50 13.07 0.32
CA VAL A 73 -3.04 11.69 0.16
C VAL A 73 -3.68 11.04 -1.06
N LEU A 74 -4.98 11.26 -1.28
CA LEU A 74 -5.67 10.77 -2.48
C LEU A 74 -5.08 11.35 -3.78
N LYS A 75 -4.75 12.65 -3.77
CA LYS A 75 -4.04 13.30 -4.89
C LYS A 75 -2.67 12.68 -5.11
N THR A 76 -1.93 12.37 -4.04
CA THR A 76 -0.64 11.69 -4.16
C THR A 76 -0.75 10.33 -4.85
N LEU A 77 -1.76 9.53 -4.49
CA LEU A 77 -2.00 8.24 -5.17
C LEU A 77 -2.24 8.44 -6.67
N GLN A 78 -3.09 9.40 -7.04
CA GLN A 78 -3.40 9.68 -8.44
C GLN A 78 -2.17 10.16 -9.22
N VAL A 79 -1.40 11.11 -8.67
CA VAL A 79 -0.21 11.63 -9.33
C VAL A 79 0.84 10.53 -9.52
N LEU A 80 1.11 9.71 -8.50
CA LEU A 80 2.09 8.62 -8.62
C LEU A 80 1.67 7.60 -9.68
N LYS A 81 0.37 7.29 -9.76
CA LYS A 81 -0.19 6.43 -10.81
C LYS A 81 -0.01 7.06 -12.19
N ASP A 82 -0.35 8.33 -12.36
CA ASP A 82 -0.23 9.05 -13.64
C ASP A 82 1.23 9.14 -14.13
N GLU A 83 2.18 9.25 -13.20
CA GLU A 83 3.63 9.25 -13.48
C GLU A 83 4.21 7.83 -13.69
N GLY A 84 3.39 6.78 -13.60
CA GLY A 84 3.80 5.39 -13.85
C GLY A 84 4.69 4.77 -12.78
N VAL A 85 4.68 5.30 -11.56
CA VAL A 85 5.41 4.72 -10.41
C VAL A 85 4.68 3.46 -9.94
N TRP A 86 5.40 2.36 -9.67
CA TRP A 86 4.78 1.18 -9.06
C TRP A 86 4.26 1.54 -7.68
N LEU A 87 2.95 1.45 -7.48
CA LEU A 87 2.30 1.90 -6.26
C LEU A 87 1.82 0.72 -5.44
N GLU A 88 1.98 0.82 -4.14
CA GLU A 88 1.31 0.00 -3.13
C GLU A 88 0.68 0.92 -2.09
N ILE A 89 -0.38 0.46 -1.44
CA ILE A 89 -1.14 1.23 -0.45
C ILE A 89 -1.14 0.46 0.86
N THR A 90 -0.79 1.14 1.95
CA THR A 90 -0.89 0.57 3.30
C THR A 90 -1.98 1.28 4.09
N ASN A 91 -2.86 0.48 4.72
CA ASN A 91 -3.84 0.95 5.69
C ASN A 91 -3.60 0.24 7.04
N LEU A 92 -3.17 1.01 8.04
CA LEU A 92 -3.02 0.51 9.40
C LEU A 92 -4.40 0.53 10.09
N ILE A 93 -4.92 -0.64 10.43
CA ILE A 93 -6.22 -0.74 11.11
C ILE A 93 -6.01 -0.56 12.61
N VAL A 94 -6.44 0.56 13.16
CA VAL A 94 -6.37 0.91 14.59
C VAL A 94 -7.74 0.70 15.21
N PRO A 95 -7.88 -0.14 16.25
CA PRO A 95 -9.18 -0.39 16.88
C PRO A 95 -9.89 0.89 17.30
N THR A 96 -11.22 0.95 17.14
CA THR A 96 -12.10 2.11 17.40
C THR A 96 -11.88 3.35 16.55
N TRP A 97 -10.86 3.37 15.68
CA TRP A 97 -10.49 4.53 14.88
C TRP A 97 -10.58 4.26 13.39
N THR A 98 -10.00 3.15 12.92
CA THR A 98 -9.93 2.83 11.49
C THR A 98 -10.37 1.40 11.17
N ASP A 99 -11.06 0.75 12.12
CA ASP A 99 -11.61 -0.60 12.02
C ASP A 99 -13.11 -0.64 11.65
N ASP A 100 -13.71 0.50 11.29
CA ASP A 100 -15.05 0.55 10.73
C ASP A 100 -15.07 -0.04 9.31
N LEU A 101 -15.78 -1.15 9.14
CA LEU A 101 -15.90 -1.85 7.86
C LEU A 101 -16.63 -1.02 6.80
N ASP A 102 -17.57 -0.13 7.18
CA ASP A 102 -18.23 0.74 6.20
C ASP A 102 -17.26 1.80 5.68
N MET A 103 -16.35 2.30 6.52
CA MET A 103 -15.27 3.19 6.09
C MET A 103 -14.28 2.48 5.17
N ILE A 104 -13.88 1.25 5.50
CA ILE A 104 -12.99 0.44 4.67
C ILE A 104 -13.66 0.16 3.31
N LYS A 105 -14.96 -0.14 3.30
CA LYS A 105 -15.75 -0.31 2.09
C LYS A 105 -15.72 0.94 1.21
N ARG A 106 -15.97 2.13 1.78
CA ARG A 106 -15.88 3.41 1.04
C ARG A 106 -14.49 3.65 0.46
N MET A 107 -13.44 3.35 1.24
CA MET A 107 -12.05 3.45 0.79
C MET A 107 -11.78 2.55 -0.42
N CYS A 108 -12.14 1.27 -0.33
CA CYS A 108 -11.90 0.30 -1.41
C CYS A 108 -12.73 0.62 -2.65
N SER A 109 -14.00 1.01 -2.47
CA SER A 109 -14.86 1.46 -3.57
C SER A 109 -14.28 2.67 -4.31
N TRP A 110 -13.71 3.64 -3.57
CA TRP A 110 -13.00 4.77 -4.18
C TRP A 110 -11.75 4.31 -4.92
N LEU A 111 -10.93 3.43 -4.34
CA LEU A 111 -9.72 2.91 -4.98
C LEU A 111 -10.05 2.24 -6.32
N VAL A 112 -11.00 1.32 -6.34
CA VAL A 112 -11.44 0.64 -7.57
C VAL A 112 -12.01 1.64 -8.57
N SER A 113 -12.85 2.58 -8.14
CA SER A 113 -13.43 3.60 -9.04
C SER A 113 -12.40 4.56 -9.64
N ASN A 114 -11.21 4.68 -9.04
CA ASN A 114 -10.11 5.50 -9.54
C ASN A 114 -8.98 4.65 -10.16
N GLY A 115 -9.28 3.39 -10.49
CA GLY A 115 -8.43 2.50 -11.25
C GLY A 115 -7.27 1.89 -10.45
N PHE A 116 -7.44 1.71 -9.14
CA PHE A 116 -6.45 1.09 -8.26
C PHE A 116 -6.79 -0.38 -7.92
N GLU A 117 -7.69 -1.04 -8.66
CA GLU A 117 -8.08 -2.44 -8.46
C GLU A 117 -6.89 -3.41 -8.46
N ASP A 118 -5.89 -3.11 -9.30
CA ASP A 118 -4.64 -3.87 -9.45
C ASP A 118 -3.51 -3.39 -8.53
N THR A 119 -3.72 -2.31 -7.78
CA THR A 119 -2.73 -1.77 -6.82
C THR A 119 -2.77 -2.58 -5.53
N PRO A 120 -1.65 -3.17 -5.07
CA PRO A 120 -1.61 -3.88 -3.80
C PRO A 120 -2.09 -3.04 -2.62
N LEU A 121 -3.06 -3.57 -1.88
CA LEU A 121 -3.56 -2.99 -0.63
C LEU A 121 -3.15 -3.85 0.56
N HIS A 122 -2.46 -3.25 1.51
CA HIS A 122 -1.96 -3.92 2.71
C HIS A 122 -2.74 -3.44 3.94
N PHE A 123 -3.55 -4.32 4.53
CA PHE A 123 -4.09 -4.09 5.86
C PHE A 123 -3.09 -4.52 6.91
N SER A 124 -2.57 -3.54 7.66
CA SER A 124 -1.54 -3.77 8.66
C SER A 124 -2.12 -3.79 10.07
N ARG A 125 -1.61 -4.71 10.91
CA ARG A 125 -1.97 -4.76 12.33
C ARG A 125 -1.34 -3.63 13.12
N PHE A 126 -2.19 -2.93 13.88
CA PHE A 126 -1.76 -1.99 14.90
C PHE A 126 -1.25 -2.72 16.15
N HIS A 127 -0.16 -2.18 16.71
CA HIS A 127 0.40 -2.54 18.00
C HIS A 127 0.49 -1.30 18.90
N PRO A 128 -0.03 -1.34 20.14
CA PRO A 128 -0.10 -0.19 21.04
C PRO A 128 1.27 0.16 21.65
N MET A 129 2.14 0.82 20.87
CA MET A 129 3.54 1.08 21.26
C MET A 129 3.85 2.53 21.68
N TYR A 130 2.92 3.48 21.50
CA TYR A 130 3.18 4.91 21.79
C TYR A 130 2.07 5.59 22.59
N LYS A 131 1.23 6.43 21.95
CA LYS A 131 0.19 7.21 22.65
C LYS A 131 -1.15 6.49 22.81
N LEU A 132 -1.45 5.54 21.92
CA LEU A 132 -2.68 4.75 21.93
C LEU A 132 -2.50 3.43 22.70
N THR A 133 -1.88 3.48 23.88
CA THR A 133 -1.56 2.28 24.68
C THR A 133 -2.76 1.66 25.39
N ASN A 134 -3.87 2.39 25.44
CA ASN A 134 -5.15 1.94 26.00
C ASN A 134 -5.95 1.04 25.03
N LEU A 135 -5.52 0.92 23.77
CA LEU A 135 -6.17 0.08 22.76
C LEU A 135 -5.49 -1.30 22.68
N PRO A 136 -6.21 -2.37 22.36
CA PRO A 136 -5.60 -3.66 22.05
C PRO A 136 -4.85 -3.59 20.70
N SER A 137 -3.99 -4.56 20.44
CA SER A 137 -3.54 -4.80 19.06
C SER A 137 -4.74 -5.22 18.19
N THR A 138 -4.78 -4.84 16.91
CA THR A 138 -5.92 -5.16 16.04
C THR A 138 -6.23 -6.65 16.03
N PRO A 139 -7.47 -7.08 16.33
CA PRO A 139 -7.82 -8.48 16.26
C PRO A 139 -7.60 -9.05 14.85
N GLN A 140 -7.10 -10.28 14.76
CA GLN A 140 -6.92 -10.95 13.47
C GLN A 140 -8.25 -11.09 12.70
N LYS A 141 -9.36 -11.24 13.43
CA LYS A 141 -10.70 -11.27 12.83
C LYS A 141 -10.99 -9.97 12.06
N THR A 142 -10.74 -8.80 12.66
CA THR A 142 -10.95 -7.49 12.03
C THR A 142 -10.15 -7.35 10.73
N LEU A 143 -8.89 -7.80 10.72
CA LEU A 143 -8.06 -7.78 9.51
C LEU A 143 -8.60 -8.71 8.42
N LYS A 144 -9.10 -9.89 8.79
CA LYS A 144 -9.74 -10.83 7.85
C LYS A 144 -11.05 -10.29 7.29
N ASP A 145 -11.85 -9.64 8.13
CA ASP A 145 -13.10 -9.00 7.71
C ASP A 145 -12.79 -7.84 6.72
N ALA A 146 -11.81 -6.99 7.02
CA ALA A 146 -11.35 -5.92 6.12
C ALA A 146 -10.83 -6.44 4.78
N HIS A 147 -10.03 -7.51 4.81
CA HIS A 147 -9.55 -8.19 3.61
C HIS A 147 -10.70 -8.72 2.76
N ALA A 148 -11.69 -9.38 3.36
CA ALA A 148 -12.88 -9.86 2.66
C ALA A 148 -13.70 -8.73 2.04
N VAL A 149 -13.86 -7.60 2.76
CA VAL A 149 -14.54 -6.40 2.25
C VAL A 149 -13.81 -5.86 1.02
N ALA A 150 -12.50 -5.66 1.09
CA ALA A 150 -11.72 -5.12 -0.02
C ALA A 150 -11.82 -5.99 -1.29
N LEU A 151 -11.71 -7.31 -1.15
CA LEU A 151 -11.93 -8.23 -2.27
C LEU A 151 -13.34 -8.13 -2.84
N SER A 152 -14.36 -8.00 -1.98
CA SER A 152 -15.76 -7.88 -2.43
C SER A 152 -16.06 -6.56 -3.14
N GLU A 153 -15.29 -5.51 -2.87
CA GLU A 153 -15.39 -4.22 -3.57
C GLU A 153 -14.63 -4.21 -4.91
N GLY A 154 -13.86 -5.26 -5.22
CA GLY A 154 -13.16 -5.42 -6.50
C GLY A 154 -11.66 -5.18 -6.45
N MET A 155 -11.04 -5.06 -5.26
CA MET A 155 -9.59 -5.10 -5.16
C MET A 155 -9.07 -6.50 -5.52
N HIS A 156 -8.05 -6.59 -6.36
CA HIS A 156 -7.50 -7.88 -6.81
C HIS A 156 -6.40 -8.41 -5.88
N TYR A 157 -5.61 -7.50 -5.30
CA TYR A 157 -4.41 -7.84 -4.51
C TYR A 157 -4.49 -7.21 -3.13
N VAL A 158 -4.98 -8.00 -2.16
CA VAL A 158 -5.15 -7.56 -0.77
C VAL A 158 -4.33 -8.45 0.15
N TYR A 159 -3.57 -7.84 1.05
CA TYR A 159 -2.64 -8.52 1.94
C TYR A 159 -2.91 -8.15 3.40
N ILE A 160 -2.60 -9.09 4.31
CA ILE A 160 -2.62 -8.81 5.75
C ILE A 160 -1.19 -8.85 6.28
N GLY A 161 -0.70 -7.68 6.71
CA GLY A 161 0.63 -7.48 7.27
C GLY A 161 0.66 -7.53 8.80
N ASN A 162 1.87 -7.64 9.37
CA ASN A 162 2.13 -7.68 10.83
C ASN A 162 1.39 -8.80 11.59
N VAL A 163 0.97 -9.86 10.89
CA VAL A 163 0.36 -11.05 11.47
C VAL A 163 0.89 -12.29 10.73
N PRO A 164 2.02 -12.86 11.16
CA PRO A 164 2.55 -14.07 10.54
C PRO A 164 1.50 -15.19 10.52
N GLY A 165 1.36 -15.87 9.38
CA GLY A 165 0.37 -16.94 9.23
C GLY A 165 -1.07 -16.43 9.14
N SER A 166 -1.28 -15.19 8.70
CA SER A 166 -2.62 -14.63 8.44
C SER A 166 -3.39 -15.39 7.36
N GLY A 167 -2.67 -16.05 6.44
CA GLY A 167 -3.20 -16.72 5.25
C GLY A 167 -3.37 -15.79 4.05
N ALA A 168 -3.04 -14.49 4.19
CA ALA A 168 -3.16 -13.47 3.15
C ALA A 168 -1.80 -12.80 2.85
N GLU A 169 -0.74 -13.61 2.80
CA GLU A 169 0.64 -13.19 2.50
C GLU A 169 1.03 -13.54 1.04
N ASN A 170 0.30 -14.48 0.44
CA ASN A 170 0.54 -14.96 -0.92
C ASN A 170 -0.09 -14.03 -1.95
N THR A 171 0.56 -13.89 -3.11
CA THR A 171 -0.08 -13.28 -4.27
C THR A 171 -0.93 -14.35 -4.95
N ILE A 172 -2.23 -14.11 -5.03
CA ILE A 172 -3.17 -14.96 -5.76
C ILE A 172 -3.41 -14.38 -7.15
N CYS A 173 -3.42 -15.21 -8.19
CA CYS A 173 -3.79 -14.79 -9.52
C CYS A 173 -5.27 -14.38 -9.55
N HIS A 174 -5.56 -13.11 -9.83
CA HIS A 174 -6.95 -12.61 -9.86
C HIS A 174 -7.77 -13.20 -11.02
N HIS A 175 -7.13 -13.84 -12.01
CA HIS A 175 -7.80 -14.48 -13.12
C HIS A 175 -8.22 -15.94 -12.85
N CYS A 176 -7.37 -16.74 -12.21
CA CYS A 176 -7.63 -18.19 -12.03
C CYS A 176 -7.68 -18.65 -10.56
N GLY A 177 -7.26 -17.82 -9.61
CA GLY A 177 -7.23 -18.16 -8.18
C GLY A 177 -6.02 -18.98 -7.73
N ASP A 178 -5.10 -19.35 -8.62
CA ASP A 178 -3.88 -20.05 -8.23
C ASP A 178 -2.88 -19.14 -7.51
N ILE A 179 -2.01 -19.74 -6.71
CA ILE A 179 -0.93 -19.04 -6.03
C ILE A 179 0.13 -18.65 -7.06
N ALA A 180 0.19 -17.35 -7.37
CA ALA A 180 1.19 -16.78 -8.27
C ALA A 180 2.54 -16.59 -7.55
N VAL A 181 2.52 -16.14 -6.29
CA VAL A 181 3.71 -16.06 -5.44
C VAL A 181 3.37 -16.55 -4.05
N GLU A 182 4.06 -17.58 -3.59
CA GLU A 182 3.93 -18.10 -2.23
C GLU A 182 5.00 -17.48 -1.33
N ARG A 183 4.58 -16.97 -0.17
CA ARG A 183 5.46 -16.29 0.79
C ARG A 183 5.27 -16.84 2.20
N LYS A 184 6.35 -16.74 2.96
CA LYS A 184 6.34 -16.91 4.42
C LYS A 184 7.25 -15.86 5.05
N GLY A 185 6.64 -14.84 5.64
CA GLY A 185 7.37 -13.64 6.07
C GLY A 185 8.10 -13.00 4.88
N TYR A 186 9.42 -12.81 5.02
CA TYR A 186 10.26 -12.22 3.96
C TYR A 186 10.76 -13.20 2.91
N SER A 187 10.45 -14.50 3.04
CA SER A 187 10.93 -15.53 2.11
C SER A 187 9.89 -15.83 1.04
N ILE A 188 10.32 -15.87 -0.22
CA ILE A 188 9.54 -16.41 -1.35
C ILE A 188 9.78 -17.93 -1.39
N LEU A 189 8.71 -18.71 -1.26
CA LEU A 189 8.75 -20.17 -1.31
C LEU A 189 8.58 -20.70 -2.73
N SER A 190 7.74 -20.04 -3.52
CA SER A 190 7.56 -20.32 -4.95
C SER A 190 7.17 -19.04 -5.70
N ASN A 191 7.61 -18.93 -6.96
CA ASN A 191 7.26 -17.86 -7.87
C ASN A 191 6.79 -18.47 -9.20
N ASN A 192 5.48 -18.45 -9.42
CA ASN A 192 4.80 -19.00 -10.58
C ASN A 192 4.45 -17.90 -11.59
N ILE A 193 5.33 -16.90 -11.71
CA ILE A 193 5.20 -15.79 -12.66
C ILE A 193 6.39 -15.79 -13.60
N THR A 194 6.12 -15.76 -14.91
CA THR A 194 7.13 -15.63 -15.96
C THR A 194 6.77 -14.43 -16.83
N ASN A 195 7.70 -13.47 -16.99
CA ASN A 195 7.48 -12.24 -17.78
C ASN A 195 6.18 -11.51 -17.41
N GLY A 196 5.90 -11.39 -16.10
CA GLY A 196 4.69 -10.76 -15.57
C GLY A 196 3.37 -11.50 -15.84
N LYS A 197 3.42 -12.80 -16.17
CA LYS A 197 2.24 -13.63 -16.40
C LYS A 197 2.19 -14.82 -15.48
N CYS A 198 0.99 -15.16 -15.01
CA CYS A 198 0.73 -16.38 -14.27
C CYS A 198 1.06 -17.60 -15.12
N ASN A 199 1.84 -18.54 -14.58
CA ASN A 199 2.23 -19.77 -15.28
C ASN A 199 1.06 -20.71 -15.56
N GLU A 200 -0.01 -20.64 -14.76
CA GLU A 200 -1.17 -21.55 -14.89
C GLU A 200 -2.16 -21.08 -15.97
N CYS A 201 -2.52 -19.79 -15.98
CA CYS A 201 -3.57 -19.27 -16.88
C CYS A 201 -3.07 -18.24 -17.91
N GLY A 202 -1.80 -17.83 -17.84
CA GLY A 202 -1.23 -16.80 -18.73
C GLY A 202 -1.72 -15.36 -18.48
N GLY A 203 -2.56 -15.17 -17.46
CA GLY A 203 -3.09 -13.85 -17.07
C GLY A 203 -1.99 -12.92 -16.58
N VAL A 204 -2.14 -11.62 -16.83
CA VAL A 204 -1.13 -10.62 -16.45
C VAL A 204 -1.22 -10.39 -14.95
N ILE A 205 -0.08 -10.46 -14.26
CA ILE A 205 0.03 -10.12 -12.85
C ILE A 205 0.73 -8.76 -12.76
N PRO A 206 0.05 -7.70 -12.28
CA PRO A 206 0.65 -6.40 -12.05
C PRO A 206 1.89 -6.52 -11.15
N GLY A 207 2.95 -5.80 -11.52
CA GLY A 207 4.21 -5.79 -10.78
C GLY A 207 5.39 -5.38 -11.64
N ILE A 208 6.53 -5.15 -10.99
CA ILE A 208 7.83 -4.98 -11.64
C ILE A 208 8.56 -6.33 -11.58
N TRP A 209 8.61 -7.03 -12.70
CA TRP A 209 9.17 -8.39 -12.79
C TRP A 209 10.56 -8.47 -13.42
N ASP A 210 11.09 -7.34 -13.92
CA ASP A 210 12.40 -7.19 -14.58
C ASP A 210 13.28 -6.12 -13.89
#